data_AF-A0A2N3C5B7-F1
#
_entry.id   AF-A0A2N3C5B7-F1
#
_cell.length_a   1.000
_cell.length_b   1.000
_cell.length_c   1.000
_cell.angle_alpha   90.00
_cell.angle_beta   90.00
_cell.angle_gamma   90.00
#
_symmetry.space_group_name_H-M   'P 1'
#
loop_
_entity.id
_entity.type
_entity.pdbx_description
1 polymer ?
#
loop_
_entity_poly.entity_id
_entity_poly.type
_entity_poly.pdbx_seq_one_letter_code
_entity_poly.pdbx_strand_id
1 'polypeptide(L)' 'MVAIDAEALKRTFSRRESLRALRVALVVGTILNVINQGASVLATGEMDILRGALTYMVPFFVASYGAYGAYSGDNRNEH' A
#
# COMPACT_ATOMS: atom_id res chain seq x y z
N MET A 1 17.45 4.40 -18.48
CA MET A 1 17.33 3.62 -17.24
C MET A 1 16.86 4.56 -16.16
N VAL A 2 15.72 4.28 -15.51
CA VAL A 2 15.31 5.04 -14.32
C VAL A 2 16.30 4.68 -13.23
N ALA A 3 17.17 5.61 -12.84
CA ALA A 3 18.01 5.42 -11.67
C ALA A 3 17.09 5.37 -10.44
N ILE A 4 17.24 4.34 -9.62
CA ILE A 4 16.53 4.27 -8.33
C ILE A 4 17.12 5.34 -7.43
N ASP A 5 16.26 6.20 -6.90
CA ASP A 5 16.64 7.20 -5.91
C ASP A 5 16.65 6.55 -4.53
N ALA A 6 17.85 6.23 -4.05
CA ALA A 6 18.06 5.54 -2.77
C ALA A 6 17.56 6.36 -1.57
N GLU A 7 17.66 7.70 -1.62
CA GLU A 7 17.22 8.55 -0.50
C GLU A 7 15.69 8.64 -0.48
N ALA A 8 15.05 8.80 -1.64
CA ALA A 8 13.60 8.71 -1.76
C ALA A 8 13.07 7.35 -1.29
N LEU A 9 13.77 6.26 -1.62
CA LEU A 9 13.43 4.91 -1.17
C LEU A 9 13.52 4.78 0.36
N LYS A 10 14.60 5.29 0.95
CA LYS A 10 14.81 5.29 2.40
C LYS A 10 13.72 6.09 3.13
N ARG A 11 13.32 7.25 2.60
CA ARG A 11 12.20 8.06 3.13
C ARG A 11 10.86 7.31 3.02
N THR A 12 10.62 6.65 1.88
CA THR A 12 9.41 5.84 1.62
C THR A 12 9.24 4.72 2.65
N PHE A 13 10.33 4.00 2.98
CA PHE A 13 10.30 2.92 3.97
C PHE A 13 10.66 3.39 5.40
N SER A 14 10.63 4.69 5.65
CA SER A 14 10.76 5.21 7.01
C SER A 14 9.59 4.74 7.88
N ARG A 15 9.80 4.67 9.20
CA ARG A 15 8.75 4.24 10.16
C ARG A 15 7.47 5.06 10.01
N ARG A 16 7.59 6.37 9.82
CA ARG A 16 6.44 7.28 9.72
C ARG A 16 5.61 6.99 8.47
N GLU A 17 6.27 6.89 7.33
CA GLU A 17 5.57 6.64 6.05
C GLU A 17 5.03 5.20 5.99
N SER A 18 5.76 4.22 6.51
CA SER A 18 5.27 2.85 6.60
C SER A 18 4.01 2.76 7.46
N LEU A 19 3.93 3.47 8.60
CA LEU A 19 2.71 3.54 9.41
C LEU A 19 1.56 4.25 8.69
N ARG A 20 1.85 5.27 7.90
CA ARG A 20 0.85 5.95 7.07
C ARG A 20 0.32 5.02 5.98
N ALA A 21 1.19 4.35 5.24
CA ALA A 21 0.82 3.36 4.22
C ALA A 21 0.04 2.19 4.85
N LEU A 22 0.42 1.75 6.05
CA LEU A 22 -0.32 0.73 6.79
C LEU A 22 -1.73 1.19 7.18
N ARG A 23 -1.92 2.45 7.62
CA ARG A 23 -3.27 2.98 7.89
C ARG A 23 -4.13 3.01 6.62
N VAL A 24 -3.56 3.40 5.48
CA VAL A 24 -4.24 3.34 4.18
C VAL A 24 -4.63 1.90 3.85
N ALA A 25 -3.68 0.96 4.02
CA ALA A 25 -3.91 -0.47 3.82
C ALA A 25 -5.05 -1.01 4.68
N LEU A 26 -5.11 -0.65 5.95
CA LEU A 26 -6.18 -1.08 6.85
C LEU A 26 -7.54 -0.52 6.42
N VAL A 27 -7.65 0.80 6.20
CA VAL A 27 -8.94 1.41 5.85
C VAL A 27 -9.43 0.96 4.48
N VAL A 28 -8.61 1.15 3.45
CA VAL A 28 -8.99 0.82 2.07
C VAL A 28 -9.07 -0.69 1.88
N GLY A 29 -8.13 -1.44 2.47
CA GLY A 29 -8.12 -2.90 2.39
C GLY A 29 -9.31 -3.55 3.10
N THR A 30 -9.79 -3.01 4.22
CA THR A 30 -11.04 -3.51 4.83
C THR A 30 -12.25 -3.27 3.94
N ILE A 31 -12.37 -2.07 3.35
CA ILE A 31 -13.46 -1.77 2.40
C ILE A 31 -13.41 -2.73 1.21
N LEU A 32 -12.23 -2.92 0.61
CA LEU A 32 -12.07 -3.82 -0.52
C LEU A 32 -12.31 -5.28 -0.15
N ASN A 33 -11.86 -5.73 1.02
CA ASN A 33 -12.08 -7.10 1.49
C ASN A 33 -13.59 -7.39 1.67
N VAL A 34 -14.35 -6.44 2.22
CA VAL A 34 -15.81 -6.55 2.36
C VAL A 34 -16.48 -6.66 0.98
N ILE A 35 -16.11 -5.82 0.02
CA ILE A 35 -16.71 -5.83 -1.33
C ILE A 35 -16.30 -7.09 -2.12
N ASN A 36 -15.07 -7.57 -1.96
CA ASN A 36 -14.49 -8.62 -2.79
C ASN A 36 -14.86 -10.04 -2.33
N GLN A 37 -15.04 -10.27 -1.03
CA GLN A 37 -15.35 -11.60 -0.51
C GLN A 37 -16.28 -11.61 0.71
N GLY A 38 -16.76 -10.44 1.18
CA GLY A 38 -17.64 -10.37 2.35
C GLY A 38 -18.94 -11.15 2.17
N ALA A 39 -19.56 -11.09 0.99
CA ALA A 39 -20.76 -11.87 0.69
C ALA A 39 -20.51 -13.38 0.71
N SER A 40 -19.36 -13.84 0.19
CA SER A 40 -18.97 -15.25 0.20
C SER A 40 -18.72 -15.74 1.63
N VAL A 41 -17.99 -14.98 2.44
CA VAL A 41 -17.75 -15.32 3.86
C VAL A 41 -19.07 -15.43 4.63
N LEU A 42 -20.04 -14.54 4.37
CA LEU A 42 -21.35 -14.60 5.02
C LEU A 42 -22.21 -15.78 4.55
N ALA A 43 -22.08 -16.18 3.28
CA ALA A 43 -22.88 -17.26 2.69
C ALA A 43 -22.32 -18.66 2.98
N THR A 44 -21.00 -18.84 2.87
CA THR A 44 -20.35 -20.16 2.98
C THR A 44 -19.49 -20.31 4.22
N GLY A 45 -19.16 -19.22 4.93
CA GLY A 45 -18.19 -19.22 6.03
C GLY A 45 -16.74 -19.36 5.58
N GLU A 46 -16.49 -19.51 4.27
CA GLU A 46 -15.15 -19.71 3.72
C GLU A 46 -14.51 -18.36 3.36
N MET A 47 -13.28 -18.18 3.82
CA MET A 47 -12.48 -17.00 3.50
C MET A 47 -11.31 -17.39 2.59
N ASP A 48 -11.22 -16.75 1.43
CA ASP A 48 -10.04 -16.84 0.57
C ASP A 48 -8.92 -15.97 1.17
N ILE A 49 -7.96 -16.64 1.81
CA ILE A 49 -6.86 -16.01 2.54
C ILE A 49 -5.95 -15.23 1.57
N LEU A 50 -5.68 -15.78 0.38
CA LEU A 50 -4.80 -15.13 -0.59
C LEU A 50 -5.45 -13.85 -1.11
N ARG A 51 -6.73 -13.94 -1.50
CA ARG A 51 -7.51 -12.79 -1.92
C ARG A 51 -7.58 -11.73 -0.81
N GLY A 52 -7.85 -12.16 0.42
CA GLY A 52 -7.85 -11.31 1.61
C GLY A 52 -6.52 -10.58 1.82
N ALA A 53 -5.39 -11.30 1.78
CA ALA A 53 -4.05 -10.72 1.93
C ALA A 53 -3.75 -9.67 0.85
N LEU A 54 -4.06 -9.99 -0.42
CA LEU A 54 -3.84 -9.06 -1.54
C LEU A 54 -4.65 -7.77 -1.39
N THR A 55 -5.87 -7.84 -0.85
CA THR A 55 -6.68 -6.63 -0.59
C THR A 55 -6.03 -5.65 0.39
N TYR A 56 -5.17 -6.11 1.29
CA TYR A 56 -4.40 -5.22 2.18
C TYR A 56 -3.02 -4.87 1.60
N MET A 57 -2.36 -5.81 0.91
CA MET A 57 -1.03 -5.57 0.33
C MET A 57 -1.06 -4.52 -0.78
N VAL A 58 -2.08 -4.56 -1.65
CA VAL A 58 -2.17 -3.64 -2.80
C VAL A 58 -2.24 -2.17 -2.35
N PRO A 59 -3.15 -1.74 -1.45
CA PRO A 59 -3.19 -0.34 -1.02
C PRO A 59 -1.95 0.09 -0.23
N PHE A 60 -1.28 -0.82 0.48
CA PHE A 60 0.02 -0.53 1.11
C PHE A 60 1.08 -0.16 0.04
N PHE A 61 1.22 -0.99 -1.00
CA PHE A 61 2.19 -0.75 -2.06
C PHE A 61 1.85 0.48 -2.92
N VAL A 62 0.56 0.71 -3.20
CA VAL A 62 0.11 1.91 -3.91
C VAL A 62 0.45 3.17 -3.10
N ALA A 63 0.21 3.17 -1.79
CA ALA A 63 0.57 4.29 -0.93
C ALA A 63 2.09 4.52 -0.89
N SER A 64 2.88 3.44 -0.82
CA SER A 64 4.34 3.48 -0.82
C SER A 64 4.91 3.98 -2.16
N TYR A 65 4.33 3.54 -3.28
CA TYR A 65 4.71 4.00 -4.63
C TYR A 65 4.42 5.49 -4.82
N GLY A 66 3.25 5.95 -4.35
CA GLY A 66 2.92 7.38 -4.36
C GLY A 66 3.89 8.22 -3.53
N ALA A 67 4.31 7.72 -2.36
CA ALA A 67 5.30 8.39 -1.51
C ALA A 67 6.69 8.45 -2.19
N TYR A 68 7.14 7.35 -2.78
CA TYR A 68 8.40 7.31 -3.55
C TYR A 68 8.38 8.34 -4.69
N GLY A 69 7.30 8.38 -5.48
CA GLY A 69 7.14 9.35 -6.56
C GLY A 69 7.23 10.80 -6.08
N ALA A 70 6.65 11.10 -4.91
CA ALA A 70 6.74 12.42 -4.30
C ALA A 70 8.17 12.77 -3.86
N TYR A 71 8.86 11.86 -3.17
CA TYR A 71 10.23 12.09 -2.69
C TYR A 71 11.27 12.13 -3.80
N SER A 72 11.14 11.28 -4.82
CA SER A 72 12.03 11.34 -5.99
C SER A 72 11.82 12.62 -6.81
N GLY A 73 10.62 13.21 -6.77
CA GLY A 73 10.35 14.51 -7.37
C GLY A 73 11.00 15.66 -6.60
N ASP A 74 10.88 15.64 -5.28
CA ASP A 74 11.51 16.58 -4.34
C ASP A 74 13.03 16.64 -4.52
N ASN A 75 13.70 15.48 -4.48
CA ASN A 75 15.16 15.35 -4.56
C ASN A 75 15.76 15.83 -5.89
N ARG A 76 15.00 15.75 -7.00
CA ARG A 76 15.44 16.28 -8.30
C ARG A 76 15.38 17.79 -8.40
N ASN A 77 14.60 18.46 -7.55
CA ASN A 77 14.46 19.92 -7.55
C ASN A 77 15.51 20.62 -6.68
N GLU A 78 16.25 19.87 -5.86
CA GLU A 78 17.36 20.36 -5.02
C GLU A 78 18.71 20.39 -5.75
N HIS A 79 18.78 19.89 -7.00
CA HIS A 79 19.96 19.85 -7.86
C HIS A 79 19.74 20.62 -9.16
#